data_AF-A0A4R4JPN0-F1
#
_entry.id   AF-A0A4R4JPN0-F1
#
_cell.length_a   1.000
_cell.length_b   1.000
_cell.length_c   1.000
_cell.angle_alpha   90.00
_cell.angle_beta   90.00
_cell.angle_gamma   90.00
#
_symmetry.space_group_name_H-M   'P 1'
#
loop_
_entity.id
_entity.type
_entity.pdbx_description
1 polymer ?
#
loop_
_entity_poly.entity_id
_entity_poly.type
_entity_poly.pdbx_seq_one_letter_code
_entity_poly.pdbx_strand_id
1 'polypeptide(L)'
;MNFLIVAHPDDEIIWFNPKDFDYIVIVFSGRENKPLFHKQRSEALSEHPYFSKIISLGLKEPGDWENFETNFLDKKYFKTLCDSLEKLNISEYDSITTHALHGEYGHYDHIAVHYAVIEIYGKKNTIYI
;
A
#
# COMPACT_ATOMS: atom_id res chain seq x y z
N MET A 1 0.88 -0.16 -18.62
CA MET A 1 -0.22 -0.35 -17.62
C MET A 1 0.07 0.54 -16.43
N ASN A 2 -0.96 1.09 -15.81
CA ASN A 2 -0.85 2.03 -14.70
C ASN A 2 -1.29 1.36 -13.40
N PHE A 3 -0.35 1.23 -12.47
CA PHE A 3 -0.58 0.66 -11.15
C PHE A 3 -0.70 1.77 -10.11
N LEU A 4 -1.63 1.61 -9.18
CA LEU A 4 -1.65 2.35 -7.92
C LEU A 4 -1.23 1.40 -6.79
N ILE A 5 -0.29 1.80 -5.93
CA ILE A 5 0.12 1.04 -4.76
C ILE A 5 -0.07 1.92 -3.52
N VAL A 6 -0.99 1.51 -2.64
CA VAL A 6 -1.38 2.25 -1.43
C VAL A 6 -1.32 1.40 -0.16
N ALA A 7 -1.25 2.07 0.99
CA ALA A 7 -1.10 1.45 2.29
C ALA A 7 -2.40 0.76 2.72
N HIS A 8 -3.54 1.45 2.73
CA HIS A 8 -4.77 0.93 3.33
C HIS A 8 -5.99 0.96 2.38
N PRO A 9 -7.02 0.14 2.67
CA PRO A 9 -8.33 0.23 2.02
C PRO A 9 -9.02 1.53 2.39
N ASP A 10 -9.15 2.45 1.42
CA ASP A 10 -9.72 3.80 1.45
C ASP A 10 -8.79 4.81 0.77
N ASP A 11 -7.48 4.64 0.91
CA ASP A 11 -6.45 5.51 0.33
C ASP A 11 -6.64 5.70 -1.18
N GLU A 12 -7.04 4.63 -1.89
CA GLU A 12 -7.26 4.66 -3.34
C GLU A 12 -8.39 5.61 -3.76
N ILE A 13 -9.29 5.96 -2.84
CA ILE A 13 -10.42 6.87 -3.05
C ILE A 13 -10.17 8.24 -2.41
N ILE A 14 -9.52 8.27 -1.23
CA ILE A 14 -9.28 9.51 -0.48
C ILE A 14 -8.23 10.36 -1.20
N TRP A 15 -7.13 9.75 -1.62
CA TRP A 15 -5.97 10.45 -2.19
C TRP A 15 -5.88 10.34 -3.70
N PHE A 16 -6.53 9.33 -4.27
CA PHE A 16 -6.45 9.00 -5.69
C PHE A 16 -7.83 8.85 -6.32
N ASN A 17 -7.84 8.66 -7.65
CA ASN A 17 -9.04 8.31 -8.38
C ASN A 17 -8.90 6.88 -8.94
N PRO A 18 -9.61 5.88 -8.39
CA PRO A 18 -9.46 4.47 -8.78
C PRO A 18 -9.69 4.20 -10.28
N LYS A 19 -10.46 5.07 -10.94
CA LYS A 19 -10.78 4.94 -12.36
C LYS A 19 -9.55 5.12 -13.28
N ASP A 20 -8.53 5.84 -12.81
CA ASP A 20 -7.36 6.25 -13.60
C ASP A 20 -6.29 5.13 -13.68
N PHE A 21 -6.50 4.02 -12.96
CA PHE A 21 -5.56 2.91 -12.84
C PHE A 21 -6.12 1.62 -13.43
N ASP A 22 -5.23 0.79 -13.98
CA ASP A 22 -5.56 -0.55 -14.46
C ASP A 22 -5.68 -1.52 -13.27
N TYR A 23 -4.76 -1.38 -12.30
CA TYR A 23 -4.71 -2.20 -11.09
C TYR A 23 -4.43 -1.33 -9.86
N ILE A 24 -4.98 -1.74 -8.72
CA ILE A 24 -4.83 -1.08 -7.42
C ILE A 24 -4.32 -2.12 -6.44
N VAL A 25 -3.11 -1.95 -5.94
CA VAL A 25 -2.50 -2.80 -4.92
C VAL A 25 -2.70 -2.15 -3.56
N ILE A 26 -3.34 -2.86 -2.65
CA ILE A 26 -3.54 -2.41 -1.27
C ILE A 26 -2.71 -3.29 -0.35
N VAL A 27 -1.76 -2.68 0.35
CA VAL A 27 -0.70 -3.39 1.07
C VAL A 27 -1.22 -4.00 2.38
N PHE A 28 -1.78 -3.16 3.26
CA PHE A 28 -2.14 -3.52 4.62
C PHE A 28 -3.65 -3.67 4.75
N SER A 29 -4.11 -4.81 5.24
CA SER A 29 -5.51 -4.98 5.65
C SER A 29 -5.65 -5.57 7.05
N GLY A 30 -4.61 -6.23 7.58
CA GLY A 30 -4.58 -6.72 8.95
C GLY A 30 -3.98 -5.73 9.94
N ARG A 31 -4.23 -5.96 11.23
CA ARG A 31 -3.58 -5.24 12.33
C ARG A 31 -3.50 -6.17 13.55
N GLU A 32 -2.35 -6.22 14.22
CA GLU A 32 -2.11 -7.22 15.28
C GLU A 32 -3.10 -7.10 16.45
N ASN A 33 -3.38 -5.87 16.89
CA ASN A 33 -4.32 -5.62 17.99
C ASN A 33 -5.79 -5.55 17.58
N LYS A 34 -6.11 -5.73 16.29
CA LYS A 34 -7.50 -5.72 15.77
C LYS A 34 -7.71 -6.93 14.87
N PRO A 35 -7.91 -8.14 15.44
CA PRO A 35 -7.90 -9.40 14.68
C PRO A 35 -9.01 -9.51 13.62
N LEU A 36 -10.11 -8.75 13.76
CA LEU A 36 -11.20 -8.73 12.79
C LEU A 36 -10.95 -7.78 11.60
N PHE A 37 -9.97 -6.87 11.68
CA PHE A 37 -9.77 -5.83 10.67
C PHE A 37 -9.50 -6.40 9.29
N HIS A 38 -8.67 -7.44 9.20
CA HIS A 38 -8.40 -8.08 7.92
C HIS A 38 -9.68 -8.55 7.24
N LYS A 39 -10.51 -9.32 7.96
CA LYS A 39 -11.78 -9.82 7.45
C LYS A 39 -12.73 -8.68 7.06
N GLN A 40 -12.94 -7.71 7.94
CA GLN A 40 -13.89 -6.62 7.73
C GLN A 40 -13.49 -5.73 6.55
N ARG A 41 -12.19 -5.46 6.41
CA ARG A 41 -11.65 -4.72 5.25
C ARG A 41 -11.75 -5.52 3.96
N SER A 42 -11.51 -6.84 3.98
CA SER A 42 -11.73 -7.69 2.81
C SER A 42 -13.20 -7.72 2.37
N GLU A 43 -14.14 -7.76 3.33
CA GLU A 43 -15.58 -7.65 3.05
C GLU A 43 -15.91 -6.29 2.42
N ALA A 44 -15.43 -5.19 2.99
CA ALA A 44 -15.63 -3.85 2.43
C ALA A 44 -15.04 -3.70 1.02
N LEU A 45 -13.83 -4.23 0.79
CA LEU A 45 -13.21 -4.23 -0.54
C LEU A 45 -14.03 -5.01 -1.56
N SER A 46 -14.69 -6.11 -1.17
CA SER A 46 -15.53 -6.91 -2.07
C SER A 46 -16.75 -6.14 -2.61
N GLU A 47 -17.17 -5.09 -1.90
CA GLU A 47 -18.24 -4.18 -2.31
C GLU A 47 -17.72 -2.94 -3.06
N HIS A 48 -16.40 -2.77 -3.18
CA HIS A 48 -15.80 -1.63 -3.85
C HIS A 48 -16.15 -1.66 -5.36
N PRO A 49 -16.58 -0.54 -5.98
CA PRO A 49 -16.98 -0.51 -7.40
C PRO A 49 -15.90 -0.96 -8.38
N TYR A 50 -14.64 -0.87 -7.98
CA TYR A 50 -13.48 -1.29 -8.76
C TYR A 50 -12.81 -2.56 -8.19
N PHE A 51 -13.53 -3.39 -7.44
CA PHE A 51 -13.01 -4.61 -6.81
C PHE A 51 -12.23 -5.51 -7.78
N SER A 52 -12.68 -5.63 -9.04
CA SER A 52 -12.00 -6.44 -10.06
C SER A 52 -10.57 -5.96 -10.41
N LYS A 53 -10.22 -4.72 -10.04
CA LYS A 53 -8.88 -4.14 -10.22
C LYS A 53 -8.01 -4.24 -8.97
N ILE A 54 -8.59 -4.63 -7.82
CA ILE A 54 -7.92 -4.55 -6.53
C ILE A 54 -7.17 -5.85 -6.23
N ILE A 55 -5.91 -5.70 -5.86
CA ILE A 55 -5.01 -6.76 -5.36
C ILE A 55 -4.68 -6.41 -3.91
N SER A 56 -5.30 -7.10 -2.95
CA SER A 56 -4.95 -6.94 -1.54
C SER A 56 -3.80 -7.88 -1.17
N LEU A 57 -2.69 -7.34 -0.67
CA LEU A 57 -1.54 -8.14 -0.22
C LEU A 57 -1.77 -8.77 1.16
N GLY A 58 -2.76 -8.29 1.92
CA GLY A 58 -3.14 -8.91 3.19
C GLY A 58 -2.17 -8.68 4.34
N LEU A 59 -1.18 -7.78 4.20
CA LEU A 59 -0.18 -7.58 5.24
C LEU A 59 -0.80 -6.97 6.50
N LYS A 60 -0.13 -7.20 7.63
CA LYS A 60 -0.46 -6.54 8.89
C LYS A 60 0.28 -5.21 8.99
N GLU A 61 -0.43 -4.18 9.44
CA GLU A 61 0.16 -2.88 9.78
C GLU A 61 1.28 -3.06 10.82
N PRO A 62 2.46 -2.42 10.65
CA PRO A 62 3.64 -2.61 11.50
C PRO A 62 3.55 -1.96 12.89
N GLY A 63 2.45 -1.31 13.28
CA GLY A 63 2.27 -0.88 14.67
C GLY A 63 1.07 0.02 14.92
N ASP A 64 1.01 0.56 16.13
CA ASP A 64 -0.09 1.41 16.58
C ASP A 64 0.25 2.88 16.36
N TRP A 65 -0.39 3.52 15.36
CA TRP A 65 -0.24 4.95 15.12
C TRP A 65 -0.57 5.80 16.35
N GLU A 66 -1.36 5.27 17.29
CA GLU A 66 -1.72 5.95 18.55
C GLU A 66 -0.51 6.14 19.49
N ASN A 67 0.54 5.31 19.36
CA ASN A 67 1.70 5.33 20.25
C ASN A 67 2.96 5.99 19.66
N PHE A 68 2.91 6.49 18.41
CA PHE A 68 4.03 7.15 17.69
C PHE A 68 5.37 6.36 17.61
N GLU A 69 5.48 5.20 18.24
CA GLU A 69 6.62 4.29 18.21
C GLU A 69 6.45 3.20 17.15
N THR A 70 6.18 3.60 15.91
CA THR A 70 6.33 2.69 14.77
C THR A 70 7.78 2.77 14.30
N ASN A 71 8.60 1.80 14.70
CA ASN A 71 9.89 1.59 14.04
C ASN A 71 9.62 0.95 12.66
N PHE A 72 9.02 1.71 11.74
CA PHE A 72 8.60 1.23 10.42
C PHE A 72 9.79 0.80 9.54
N LEU A 73 10.99 1.27 9.88
CA LEU A 73 12.28 0.79 9.36
C LEU A 73 12.84 -0.40 10.13
N ASP A 74 12.04 -1.05 10.99
CA ASP A 74 12.34 -2.41 11.42
C ASP A 74 12.55 -3.22 10.14
N LYS A 75 13.81 -3.61 9.95
CA LYS A 75 14.30 -4.24 8.74
C LYS A 75 13.48 -5.46 8.37
N LYS A 76 12.87 -6.15 9.34
CA LYS A 76 12.03 -7.32 9.08
C LYS A 76 10.70 -6.95 8.42
N TYR A 77 10.01 -5.92 8.90
CA TYR A 77 8.73 -5.47 8.33
C TYR A 77 8.95 -4.87 6.95
N PHE A 78 9.93 -3.97 6.83
CA PHE A 78 10.26 -3.36 5.55
C PHE A 78 10.68 -4.41 4.52
N LYS A 79 11.49 -5.41 4.91
CA LYS A 79 11.82 -6.54 4.03
C LYS A 79 10.58 -7.34 3.60
N THR A 80 9.66 -7.62 4.52
CA THR A 80 8.42 -8.37 4.20
C THR A 80 7.55 -7.61 3.20
N LEU A 81 7.48 -6.28 3.34
CA LEU A 81 6.81 -5.39 2.40
C LEU A 81 7.48 -5.45 1.01
N CYS A 82 8.80 -5.24 0.95
CA CYS A 82 9.58 -5.33 -0.28
C CYS A 82 9.42 -6.69 -0.97
N ASP A 83 9.59 -7.79 -0.24
CA ASP A 83 9.43 -9.15 -0.76
C ASP A 83 8.00 -9.40 -1.31
N SER A 84 6.99 -8.77 -0.74
CA SER A 84 5.59 -8.91 -1.19
C SER A 84 5.32 -8.11 -2.45
N LEU A 85 5.90 -6.91 -2.56
CA LEU A 85 5.83 -6.09 -3.77
C LEU A 85 6.59 -6.75 -4.91
N GLU A 86 7.81 -7.22 -4.69
CA GLU A 86 8.65 -7.84 -5.72
C GLU A 86 7.96 -9.05 -6.39
N LYS A 87 7.19 -9.84 -5.62
CA LYS A 87 6.41 -10.99 -6.12
C LYS A 87 5.31 -10.62 -7.12
N LEU A 88 4.88 -9.36 -7.17
CA LEU A 88 3.92 -8.91 -8.19
C LEU A 88 4.53 -8.98 -9.59
N ASN A 89 5.87 -8.91 -9.71
CA ASN A 89 6.59 -8.96 -10.97
C ASN A 89 6.07 -7.93 -12.00
N ILE A 90 5.83 -6.70 -11.53
CA ILE A 90 5.27 -5.60 -12.33
C ILE A 90 6.32 -4.56 -12.76
N SER A 91 7.60 -4.86 -12.61
CA SER A 91 8.71 -3.94 -12.93
C SER A 91 8.83 -3.61 -14.43
N GLU A 92 8.26 -4.43 -15.31
CA GLU A 92 8.23 -4.22 -16.76
C GLU A 92 7.09 -3.27 -17.21
N TYR A 93 6.20 -2.83 -16.33
CA TYR A 93 5.08 -1.95 -16.67
C TYR A 93 5.39 -0.45 -16.47
N ASP A 94 4.75 0.38 -17.30
CA ASP A 94 5.22 1.75 -17.60
C ASP A 94 4.99 2.81 -16.50
N SER A 95 4.03 2.65 -15.58
CA SER A 95 3.85 3.63 -14.50
C SER A 95 3.30 3.04 -13.20
N ILE A 96 3.96 3.38 -12.09
CA ILE A 96 3.53 3.05 -10.74
C ILE A 96 3.26 4.35 -9.99
N THR A 97 2.06 4.50 -9.46
CA THR A 97 1.69 5.63 -8.60
C THR A 97 1.63 5.18 -7.15
N THR A 98 2.11 6.00 -6.23
CA THR A 98 2.06 5.71 -4.79
C THR A 98 2.02 7.01 -3.96
N HIS A 99 2.05 6.86 -2.64
CA HIS A 99 2.02 7.95 -1.65
C HIS A 99 3.17 8.94 -1.78
N ALA A 100 2.96 10.14 -1.24
CA ALA A 100 3.99 11.17 -1.09
C ALA A 100 5.22 10.68 -0.31
N LEU A 101 6.39 11.29 -0.54
CA LEU A 101 7.62 11.01 0.21
C LEU A 101 7.46 11.14 1.73
N HIS A 102 6.64 12.09 2.17
CA HIS A 102 6.39 12.35 3.58
C HIS A 102 5.12 11.65 4.10
N GLY A 103 4.47 10.84 3.26
CA GLY A 103 3.14 10.32 3.48
C GLY A 103 2.10 11.45 3.56
N GLU A 104 0.85 11.11 3.30
CA GLU A 104 -0.23 12.04 3.54
C GLU A 104 -0.32 12.25 5.06
N TYR A 105 -0.36 13.52 5.49
CA TYR A 105 -0.41 13.95 6.90
C TYR A 105 0.68 13.35 7.83
N GLY A 106 1.78 12.83 7.27
CA GLY A 106 2.86 12.21 8.04
C GLY A 106 2.62 10.75 8.43
N HIS A 107 1.68 10.05 7.77
CA HIS A 107 1.37 8.66 8.11
C HIS A 107 2.53 7.70 7.78
N TYR A 108 3.04 6.98 8.78
CA TYR A 108 4.23 6.13 8.64
C TYR A 108 4.06 4.96 7.66
N ASP A 109 2.87 4.36 7.58
CA ASP A 109 2.64 3.29 6.59
C ASP A 109 2.70 3.82 5.15
N HIS A 110 2.26 5.06 4.93
CA HIS A 110 2.30 5.68 3.59
C HIS A 110 3.77 5.94 3.20
N ILE A 111 4.55 6.45 4.16
CA ILE A 111 6.01 6.62 4.03
C ILE A 111 6.69 5.26 3.75
N ALA A 112 6.33 4.21 4.48
CA ALA A 112 6.92 2.88 4.31
C ALA A 112 6.61 2.30 2.92
N VAL A 113 5.36 2.43 2.46
CA VAL A 113 4.96 2.02 1.10
C VAL A 113 5.69 2.83 0.05
N HIS A 114 5.80 4.15 0.20
CA HIS A 114 6.60 4.99 -0.70
C HIS A 114 8.03 4.46 -0.83
N TYR A 115 8.75 4.27 0.29
CA TYR A 115 10.13 3.79 0.22
C TYR A 115 10.25 2.38 -0.36
N ALA A 116 9.32 1.48 -0.06
CA ALA A 116 9.35 0.12 -0.60
C ALA A 116 9.08 0.10 -2.11
N VAL A 117 8.15 0.92 -2.60
CA VAL A 117 7.89 1.08 -4.04
C VAL A 117 9.14 1.61 -4.75
N ILE A 118 9.81 2.61 -4.17
CA ILE A 118 11.04 3.17 -4.74
C ILE A 118 12.20 2.17 -4.72
N GLU A 119 12.33 1.35 -3.67
CA GLU A 119 13.34 0.29 -3.57
C GLU A 119 13.14 -0.77 -4.65
N ILE A 120 11.90 -1.21 -4.86
CA ILE A 120 11.60 -2.33 -5.77
C ILE A 120 11.52 -1.88 -7.24
N TYR A 121 10.92 -0.72 -7.51
CA TYR A 121 10.59 -0.31 -8.88
C TYR A 121 11.37 0.91 -9.38
N GLY A 122 12.08 1.60 -8.49
CA GLY A 122 12.92 2.74 -8.83
C GLY A 122 12.16 4.06 -9.03
N LYS A 123 12.86 5.17 -8.73
CA LYS A 123 12.29 6.53 -8.79
C LYS A 123 11.78 6.94 -10.18
N LYS A 124 12.44 6.49 -11.25
CA LYS A 124 12.10 6.91 -12.63
C LYS A 124 10.75 6.36 -13.11
N ASN A 125 10.32 5.24 -12.53
CA ASN A 125 9.09 4.54 -12.90
C ASN A 125 7.94 4.88 -11.94
N THR A 126 8.18 5.74 -10.95
CA THR A 126 7.25 6.02 -9.85
C THR A 126 6.77 7.47 -9.87
N ILE A 127 5.46 7.67 -9.86
CA ILE A 127 4.78 8.95 -9.68
C ILE A 127 4.25 8.98 -8.24
N TYR A 128 4.44 10.09 -7.54
CA TYR A 128 3.85 10.30 -6.22
C TYR A 128 3.31 11.72 -6.14
N ILE A 129 2.20 11.87 -5.42
CA ILE A 129 1.49 13.14 -5.21
C ILE A 129 1.95 13.85 -3.94
#